data_AF-A0A1B9JUA4-F1
#
_entry.id   AF-A0A1B9JUA4-F1
#
_cell.length_a   1.000
_cell.length_b   1.000
_cell.length_c   1.000
_cell.angle_alpha   90.00
_cell.angle_beta   90.00
_cell.angle_gamma   90.00
#
_symmetry.space_group_name_H-M   'P 1'
#
loop_
_entity.id
_entity.type
_entity.pdbx_description
1 polymer ?
#
loop_
_entity_poly.entity_id
_entity_poly.type
_entity_poly.pdbx_seq_one_letter_code
_entity_poly.pdbx_strand_id
1 'polypeptide(L)'
;MNDLLRYILAFGVVLVILLFLSFMLVIVGRLKSKTLIRQINAGKISDAKLIRLYNQCKKWKDSKFAAILSSGIFYKQWMKIQNDIFAAYEQGMIKRNLPL
;
A
#
# COMPACT_ATOMS: atom_id res chain seq x y z
N MET A 1 11.74 -30.32 27.93
CA MET A 1 11.98 -29.38 26.81
C MET A 1 12.75 -28.21 27.40
N ASN A 2 13.99 -27.96 26.97
CA ASN A 2 14.82 -26.90 27.57
C ASN A 2 14.15 -25.54 27.40
N ASP A 3 14.19 -24.69 28.42
CA ASP A 3 13.53 -23.37 28.40
C ASP A 3 13.99 -22.52 27.22
N LEU A 4 15.27 -22.62 26.85
CA LEU A 4 15.83 -21.99 25.65
C LEU A 4 15.13 -22.43 24.35
N LEU A 5 14.83 -23.72 24.20
CA LEU A 5 14.11 -24.24 23.03
C LEU A 5 12.68 -23.70 22.99
N ARG A 6 12.03 -23.58 24.15
CA ARG A 6 10.67 -23.02 24.27
C ARG A 6 10.62 -21.56 23.84
N TYR A 7 11.60 -20.74 24.25
CA TYR A 7 11.68 -19.34 23.82
C TYR A 7 11.96 -19.19 22.33
N ILE A 8 12.86 -20.00 21.76
CA ILE A 8 13.15 -19.99 20.32
C ILE A 8 11.91 -20.34 19.52
N LEU A 9 11.15 -21.37 19.94
CA LEU A 9 9.91 -21.77 19.28
C LEU A 9 8.83 -20.67 19.39
N ALA A 10 8.65 -20.08 20.57
CA ALA A 10 7.70 -18.98 20.76
C ALA A 10 8.03 -17.78 19.87
N PHE A 11 9.31 -17.41 19.79
CA PHE A 11 9.77 -16.34 18.90
C PHE A 11 9.53 -16.67 17.42
N GLY A 12 9.81 -17.92 17.01
CA GLY A 12 9.52 -18.40 15.66
C GLY A 12 8.04 -18.28 15.29
N VAL A 13 7.13 -18.66 16.20
CA VAL A 13 5.69 -18.52 15.99
C VAL A 13 5.29 -17.06 15.81
N VAL A 14 5.81 -16.14 16.64
CA VAL A 14 5.54 -14.71 16.52
C VAL A 14 6.00 -14.17 15.16
N LEU A 15 7.20 -14.55 14.69
CA LEU A 15 7.70 -14.15 13.39
C LEU A 15 6.82 -14.64 12.23
N VAL A 16 6.35 -15.88 12.29
CA VAL A 16 5.44 -16.43 11.27
C VAL A 16 4.13 -15.66 11.25
N ILE A 17 3.57 -15.34 12.41
CA ILE A 17 2.34 -14.53 12.51
C ILE A 17 2.54 -13.13 11.91
N LEU A 18 3.64 -12.45 12.23
CA LEU A 18 3.94 -11.13 11.68
C LEU A 18 4.12 -11.15 10.16
N LEU A 19 4.78 -12.18 9.64
CA LEU A 19 4.97 -12.37 8.20
C LEU A 19 3.62 -12.61 7.51
N PHE A 20 2.77 -13.46 8.10
CA PHE A 20 1.42 -13.72 7.60
C PHE A 20 0.55 -12.46 7.58
N LEU A 21 0.58 -11.66 8.66
CA LEU A 21 -0.14 -10.38 8.72
C LEU A 21 0.35 -9.40 7.65
N SER A 22 1.67 -9.27 7.49
CA SER A 22 2.28 -8.42 6.47
C SER A 22 1.87 -8.84 5.05
N PHE A 23 1.79 -10.16 4.81
CA PHE A 23 1.32 -10.72 3.56
C PHE A 23 -0.17 -10.41 3.30
N MET A 24 -1.02 -10.54 4.32
CA MET A 24 -2.45 -10.21 4.22
C MET A 24 -2.68 -8.73 3.91
N LEU A 25 -1.91 -7.83 4.52
CA LEU A 25 -1.98 -6.39 4.21
C LEU A 25 -1.73 -6.10 2.73
N VAL A 26 -0.75 -6.78 2.14
CA VAL A 26 -0.43 -6.62 0.71
C VAL A 26 -1.55 -7.16 -0.18
N ILE A 27 -2.15 -8.29 0.17
CA ILE A 27 -3.29 -8.84 -0.57
C ILE A 27 -4.47 -7.87 -0.53
N VAL A 28 -4.86 -7.43 0.67
CA VAL A 28 -5.96 -6.47 0.84
C VAL A 28 -5.67 -5.17 0.10
N GLY A 29 -4.43 -4.68 0.20
CA GLY A 29 -3.96 -3.50 -0.54
C GLY A 29 -4.15 -3.63 -2.05
N ARG A 30 -3.79 -4.78 -2.64
CA ARG A 30 -4.00 -5.05 -4.08
C ARG A 30 -5.47 -5.07 -4.46
N LEU A 31 -6.34 -5.66 -3.63
CA LEU A 31 -7.78 -5.73 -3.93
C LEU A 31 -8.41 -4.34 -3.88
N LYS A 32 -8.11 -3.57 -2.82
CA LYS A 32 -8.60 -2.20 -2.66
C LYS A 32 -8.06 -1.26 -3.74
N SER A 33 -6.79 -1.42 -4.14
CA SER A 33 -6.20 -0.60 -5.20
C SER A 33 -6.92 -0.80 -6.53
N LYS A 34 -7.24 -2.05 -6.90
CA LYS A 34 -8.03 -2.33 -8.12
C LYS A 34 -9.38 -1.62 -8.10
N THR A 35 -10.11 -1.69 -6.99
CA THR A 35 -11.40 -1.00 -6.85
C THR A 35 -11.24 0.51 -6.95
N LEU A 36 -10.23 1.08 -6.27
CA LEU A 36 -9.95 2.51 -6.28
C LEU A 36 -9.57 3.01 -7.69
N ILE A 37 -8.68 2.31 -8.38
CA ILE A 37 -8.29 2.60 -9.77
C ILE A 37 -9.52 2.58 -10.68
N ARG A 38 -10.41 1.58 -10.51
CA ARG A 38 -11.69 1.52 -11.24
C ARG A 38 -12.56 2.74 -10.96
N GLN A 39 -12.66 3.19 -9.71
CA GLN A 39 -13.47 4.37 -9.34
C GLN A 39 -12.89 5.67 -9.91
N ILE A 40 -11.56 5.83 -9.90
CA ILE A 40 -10.88 6.99 -10.50
C ILE A 40 -11.19 7.04 -12.00
N ASN A 41 -10.99 5.92 -12.69
CA ASN A 41 -11.22 5.80 -14.14
C ASN A 41 -12.70 5.98 -14.51
N ALA A 42 -13.63 5.52 -13.67
CA ALA A 42 -15.06 5.68 -13.89
C ALA A 42 -15.59 7.09 -13.53
N GLY A 43 -14.73 8.04 -13.17
CA GLY A 43 -15.18 9.39 -12.85
C GLY A 43 -15.80 9.55 -11.45
N LYS A 44 -15.91 8.47 -10.65
CA LYS A 44 -16.73 8.44 -9.42
C LYS A 44 -16.15 9.20 -8.22
N ILE A 45 -14.95 9.77 -8.37
CA ILE A 45 -14.28 10.57 -7.34
C ILE A 45 -14.41 12.04 -7.75
N SER A 46 -14.85 12.90 -6.83
CA SER A 46 -14.90 14.36 -7.05
C SER A 46 -13.50 14.96 -7.25
N ASP A 47 -13.38 16.04 -8.00
CA ASP A 47 -12.09 16.68 -8.32
C ASP A 47 -11.32 17.12 -7.07
N ALA A 48 -11.97 17.75 -6.10
CA ALA A 48 -11.33 18.15 -4.83
C ALA A 48 -10.71 16.96 -4.09
N LYS A 49 -11.41 15.81 -4.08
CA LYS A 49 -10.91 14.57 -3.48
C LYS A 49 -9.76 13.97 -4.29
N LEU A 50 -9.83 14.04 -5.61
CA LEU A 50 -8.78 13.55 -6.51
C LEU A 50 -7.48 14.35 -6.33
N ILE A 51 -7.54 15.67 -6.34
CA ILE A 51 -6.41 16.58 -6.10
C ILE A 51 -5.76 16.29 -4.74
N ARG A 52 -6.59 16.19 -3.69
CA ARG A 52 -6.09 15.91 -2.32
C ARG A 52 -5.36 14.57 -2.25
N LEU A 53 -5.95 13.52 -2.82
CA LEU A 53 -5.36 12.17 -2.79
C LEU A 53 -4.09 12.07 -3.62
N TYR A 54 -4.06 12.74 -4.78
CA TYR A 54 -2.85 12.85 -5.61
C TYR A 54 -1.71 13.54 -4.84
N ASN A 55 -1.95 14.71 -4.25
CA ASN A 55 -0.93 15.45 -3.50
C ASN A 55 -0.44 14.69 -2.26
N GLN A 56 -1.35 14.01 -1.56
CA GLN A 56 -0.98 13.14 -0.45
C GLN A 56 -0.11 11.98 -0.91
N CYS A 57 -0.47 11.32 -2.02
CA CYS A 57 0.30 10.22 -2.56
C CYS A 57 1.69 10.69 -3.05
N LYS A 58 1.77 11.85 -3.71
CA LYS A 58 3.00 12.51 -4.17
C LYS A 58 4.02 12.68 -3.03
N LYS A 59 3.56 13.04 -1.83
CA LYS A 59 4.43 13.24 -0.65
C LYS A 59 5.08 11.95 -0.13
N TRP A 60 4.39 10.82 -0.25
CA TRP A 60 4.79 9.56 0.40
C TRP A 60 5.24 8.46 -0.57
N LYS A 61 5.02 8.64 -1.87
CA LYS A 61 5.27 7.65 -2.93
C LYS A 61 6.68 7.06 -2.90
N ASP A 62 7.69 7.87 -2.61
CA ASP A 62 9.10 7.43 -2.64
C ASP A 62 9.65 7.00 -1.27
N SER A 63 8.81 7.04 -0.23
CA SER A 63 9.24 6.68 1.13
C SER A 63 9.33 5.16 1.30
N LYS A 64 10.48 4.61 0.91
CA LYS A 64 10.81 3.19 1.14
C LYS A 64 10.75 2.81 2.61
N PHE A 65 11.13 3.73 3.50
CA PHE A 65 11.09 3.51 4.94
C PHE A 65 9.66 3.27 5.45
N ALA A 66 8.70 4.08 5.02
CA ALA A 66 7.29 3.88 5.35
C ALA A 66 6.75 2.55 4.79
N ALA A 67 7.17 2.17 3.58
CA ALA A 67 6.79 0.89 2.98
C ALA A 67 7.35 -0.31 3.76
N ILE A 68 8.61 -0.23 4.22
CA ILE A 68 9.25 -1.29 5.04
C ILE A 68 8.57 -1.41 6.39
N LEU A 69 8.28 -0.29 7.07
CA LEU A 69 7.59 -0.32 8.36
C LEU A 69 6.17 -0.89 8.26
N SER A 70 5.45 -0.61 7.17
CA SER A 70 4.05 -1.03 7.01
C SER A 70 3.87 -2.44 6.47
N SER A 71 4.77 -2.91 5.60
CA SER A 71 4.60 -4.20 4.90
C SER A 71 5.80 -5.14 5.03
N GLY A 72 6.78 -4.77 5.86
CA GLY A 72 7.95 -5.57 6.17
C GLY A 72 8.73 -5.98 4.92
N ILE A 73 8.99 -7.28 4.82
CA ILE A 73 9.70 -7.88 3.68
C ILE A 73 8.98 -7.69 2.33
N PHE A 74 7.67 -7.41 2.35
CA PHE A 74 6.87 -7.23 1.14
C PHE A 74 6.81 -5.76 0.66
N TYR A 75 7.69 -4.88 1.17
CA TYR A 75 7.72 -3.46 0.80
C TYR A 75 7.78 -3.20 -0.70
N LYS A 76 8.51 -4.01 -1.49
CA LYS A 76 8.57 -3.86 -2.95
C LYS A 76 7.19 -3.98 -3.57
N GLN A 77 6.41 -4.95 -3.06
CA GLN A 77 5.07 -5.21 -3.56
C GLN A 77 4.10 -4.11 -3.16
N TRP A 78 4.24 -3.58 -1.96
CA TRP A 78 3.49 -2.42 -1.48
C TRP A 78 3.80 -1.15 -2.28
N MET A 79 5.07 -0.86 -2.53
CA MET A 79 5.51 0.26 -3.37
C MET A 79 4.93 0.17 -4.78
N LYS A 80 4.89 -1.04 -5.37
CA LYS A 80 4.25 -1.24 -6.68
C LYS A 80 2.77 -0.84 -6.64
N ILE A 81 2.03 -1.24 -5.61
CA ILE A 81 0.61 -0.88 -5.45
C ILE A 81 0.45 0.64 -5.33
N GLN A 82 1.31 1.30 -4.54
CA GLN A 82 1.27 2.75 -4.39
C GLN A 82 1.57 3.47 -5.71
N ASN A 83 2.55 2.99 -6.48
CA ASN A 83 2.87 3.52 -7.80
C ASN A 83 1.71 3.34 -8.79
N ASP A 84 1.06 2.19 -8.81
CA ASP A 84 -0.10 1.92 -9.66
C ASP A 84 -1.27 2.87 -9.33
N ILE A 85 -1.52 3.11 -8.03
CA ILE A 85 -2.54 4.06 -7.57
C ILE A 85 -2.16 5.50 -7.96
N PHE A 86 -0.91 5.89 -7.77
CA PHE A 86 -0.41 7.21 -8.13
C PHE A 86 -0.59 7.49 -9.63
N ALA A 87 -0.19 6.54 -10.48
CA ALA A 87 -0.37 6.64 -11.92
C ALA A 87 -1.86 6.80 -12.30
N ALA A 88 -2.76 6.07 -11.64
CA ALA A 88 -4.19 6.23 -11.85
C ALA A 88 -4.70 7.62 -11.44
N TYR A 89 -4.21 8.17 -10.32
CA TYR A 89 -4.54 9.54 -9.91
C TYR A 89 -4.02 10.57 -10.91
N GLU A 90 -2.77 10.47 -11.33
CA GLU A 90 -2.15 11.35 -12.33
C GLU A 90 -2.94 11.33 -13.65
N GLN A 91 -3.27 10.14 -14.16
CA GLN A 91 -4.12 10.02 -15.35
C GLN A 91 -5.53 10.62 -15.14
N GLY A 92 -6.11 10.43 -13.96
CA GLY A 92 -7.40 11.02 -13.61
C GLY A 92 -7.36 12.55 -13.60
N MET A 93 -6.27 13.13 -13.11
CA MET A 93 -6.03 14.57 -13.08
C MET A 93 -5.85 15.13 -14.49
N ILE A 94 -5.04 14.46 -15.33
CA ILE A 94 -4.80 14.84 -16.73
C ILE A 94 -6.12 14.82 -17.52
N LYS A 95 -6.91 13.74 -17.42
CA LYS A 95 -8.19 13.60 -18.15
C LYS A 95 -9.20 14.70 -17.83
N ARG A 96 -9.09 15.32 -16.66
CA ARG A 96 -10.02 16.35 -16.18
C ARG A 96 -9.41 17.76 -16.21
N ASN A 97 -8.20 17.90 -16.78
CA ASN A 97 -7.47 19.15 -16.85
C ASN A 97 -7.28 19.84 -15.47
N LEU A 98 -6.96 19.04 -14.45
CA LEU A 98 -6.75 19.49 -13.06
C LEU A 98 -5.26 19.81 -12.79
N PRO A 99 -4.95 20.69 -11.81
CA PRO A 99 -3.57 21.12 -11.54
C PRO A 99 -2.68 20.01 -10.92
N LEU A 100 -1.50 19.75 -11.52
CA LEU A 100 -0.57 18.64 -11.19
C LEU A 100 0.65 19.03 -10.32
#